data_AF-A0A2I0UN49-F1
#
_entry.id   AF-A0A2I0UN49-F1
#
_cell.length_a   1.000
_cell.length_b   1.000
_cell.length_c   1.000
_cell.angle_alpha   90.00
_cell.angle_beta   90.00
_cell.angle_gamma   90.00
#
_symmetry.space_group_name_H-M   'P 1'
#
loop_
_entity.id
_entity.type
_entity.pdbx_description
1 polymer ?
#
loop_
_entity_poly.entity_id
_entity_poly.type
_entity_poly.pdbx_seq_one_letter_code
_entity_poly.pdbx_strand_id
1 'polypeptide(L)'
;MDLLERVQRRATKMIRGLQHFSYEDRLRELGLFSLEKRMLQGDLIVAFQYLKATYKKAEEGLFTRACGDWTKGNGFKLKEGRFRLDIRKAFFTRRVVRYWNRVYREVVDASSLEAFKARLDGALSNVV
;
A
#
# COMPACT_ATOMS: atom_id res chain seq x y z
N MET A 1 -11.05 -2.57 8.75
CA MET A 1 -10.96 -3.00 7.34
C MET A 1 -12.04 -4.03 7.04
N ASP A 2 -12.12 -5.09 7.85
CA ASP A 2 -13.06 -6.20 7.68
C ASP A 2 -14.53 -5.81 7.55
N LEU A 3 -14.97 -4.74 8.23
CA LEU A 3 -16.34 -4.20 8.12
C LEU A 3 -16.64 -3.65 6.72
N LEU A 4 -15.70 -2.90 6.12
CA LEU A 4 -15.86 -2.36 4.77
C LEU A 4 -15.72 -3.47 3.72
N GLU A 5 -14.83 -4.42 3.94
CA GLU A 5 -14.67 -5.59 3.07
C GLU A 5 -15.95 -6.45 3.03
N ARG A 6 -16.68 -6.54 4.16
CA ARG A 6 -18.01 -7.19 4.20
C ARG A 6 -19.02 -6.50 3.28
N VAL A 7 -18.94 -5.18 3.12
CA VAL A 7 -19.82 -4.43 2.18
C VAL A 7 -19.51 -4.85 0.75
N GLN A 8 -18.24 -4.88 0.34
CA GLN A 8 -17.85 -5.34 -1.00
C GLN A 8 -18.24 -6.81 -1.22
N ARG A 9 -17.98 -7.69 -0.25
CA ARG A 9 -18.36 -9.11 -0.30
C ARG A 9 -19.86 -9.32 -0.48
N ARG A 10 -20.69 -8.50 0.16
CA ARG A 10 -22.16 -8.60 0.05
C ARG A 10 -22.64 -8.05 -1.28
N ALA A 11 -22.15 -6.88 -1.69
CA ALA A 11 -22.49 -6.26 -2.97
C ALA A 11 -22.16 -7.18 -4.15
N THR A 12 -20.95 -7.75 -4.20
CA THR A 12 -20.57 -8.67 -5.30
C THR A 12 -21.34 -10.00 -5.25
N LYS A 13 -21.90 -10.40 -4.10
CA LYS A 13 -22.71 -11.63 -3.98
C LYS A 13 -24.10 -11.44 -4.58
N MET A 14 -24.61 -10.20 -4.58
CA MET A 14 -25.96 -9.90 -5.05
C MET A 14 -26.08 -9.87 -6.57
N ILE A 15 -24.95 -9.87 -7.30
CA ILE A 15 -24.93 -9.90 -8.76
C ILE A 15 -25.37 -11.29 -9.23
N ARG A 16 -26.42 -11.33 -10.07
CA ARG A 16 -26.94 -12.58 -10.65
C ARG A 16 -25.84 -13.25 -11.48
N GLY A 17 -25.72 -14.58 -11.37
CA GLY A 17 -24.64 -15.35 -12.00
C GLY A 17 -23.36 -15.45 -11.15
N LEU A 18 -23.13 -14.51 -10.22
CA LEU A 18 -21.92 -14.50 -9.39
C LEU A 18 -22.10 -15.08 -7.98
N GLN A 19 -23.32 -15.47 -7.60
CA GLN A 19 -23.68 -15.89 -6.24
C GLN A 19 -22.88 -17.09 -5.70
N HIS A 20 -22.55 -18.04 -6.57
CA HIS A 20 -21.89 -19.30 -6.21
C HIS A 20 -20.36 -19.22 -6.25
N PHE A 21 -19.81 -18.17 -6.86
CA PHE A 21 -18.38 -17.98 -6.97
C PHE A 21 -17.77 -17.57 -5.63
N SER A 22 -16.52 -17.96 -5.41
CA SER A 22 -15.74 -17.49 -4.26
C SER A 22 -15.61 -15.97 -4.28
N TYR A 23 -15.21 -15.35 -3.16
CA TYR A 23 -15.03 -13.90 -3.16
C TYR A 23 -13.92 -13.47 -4.13
N GLU A 24 -12.83 -14.23 -4.21
CA GLU A 24 -11.71 -13.93 -5.09
C GLU A 24 -12.08 -14.11 -6.57
N ASP A 25 -12.83 -15.15 -6.91
CA ASP A 25 -13.30 -15.36 -8.29
C ASP A 25 -14.27 -14.27 -8.72
N ARG A 26 -15.14 -13.81 -7.80
CA ARG A 26 -16.01 -12.66 -8.08
C ARG A 26 -15.22 -11.38 -8.35
N LEU A 27 -14.13 -11.17 -7.62
CA LEU A 27 -13.26 -10.02 -7.87
C LEU A 27 -12.54 -10.13 -9.22
N ARG A 28 -12.07 -11.33 -9.58
CA ARG A 28 -11.43 -11.61 -10.87
C ARG A 28 -12.39 -11.38 -12.04
N GLU A 29 -13.60 -11.93 -11.96
CA GLU A 29 -14.62 -11.78 -13.02
C GLU A 29 -15.03 -10.32 -13.21
N LEU A 30 -15.13 -9.55 -12.13
CA LEU A 30 -15.49 -8.14 -12.18
C LEU A 30 -14.30 -7.22 -12.48
N GLY A 31 -13.07 -7.73 -12.58
CA GLY A 31 -11.86 -6.91 -12.70
C GLY A 31 -11.65 -5.96 -11.50
N LEU A 32 -12.15 -6.33 -10.32
CA LEU A 32 -12.08 -5.51 -9.12
C LEU A 32 -10.95 -5.94 -8.18
N PHE A 33 -10.37 -4.97 -7.48
CA PHE A 33 -9.49 -5.24 -6.35
C PHE A 33 -10.25 -5.26 -5.02
N SER A 34 -9.74 -6.01 -4.04
CA SER A 34 -10.20 -5.92 -2.65
C SER A 34 -10.02 -4.49 -2.12
N LEU A 35 -10.80 -4.08 -1.12
CA LEU A 35 -10.62 -2.76 -0.52
C LEU A 35 -9.27 -2.65 0.17
N GLU A 36 -8.77 -3.74 0.74
CA GLU A 36 -7.45 -3.77 1.35
C GLU A 36 -6.34 -3.48 0.33
N LYS A 37 -6.40 -4.10 -0.85
CA LYS A 37 -5.44 -3.84 -1.94
C LYS A 37 -5.51 -2.39 -2.43
N ARG A 38 -6.71 -1.85 -2.62
CA ARG A 38 -6.91 -0.44 -3.02
C ARG A 38 -6.38 0.53 -1.98
N MET A 39 -6.63 0.27 -0.70
CA MET A 39 -6.13 1.10 0.38
C MET A 39 -4.61 1.02 0.50
N LEU A 40 -4.03 -0.18 0.38
CA LEU A 40 -2.57 -0.36 0.40
C LEU A 40 -1.90 0.41 -0.75
N GLN A 41 -2.45 0.30 -1.96
CA GLN A 41 -1.95 1.01 -3.12
C GLN A 41 -1.98 2.53 -2.89
N GLY A 42 -3.09 3.06 -2.36
CA GLY A 42 -3.20 4.47 -1.97
C GLY A 42 -2.19 4.89 -0.90
N ASP A 43 -2.05 4.09 0.16
CA ASP A 43 -1.12 4.35 1.25
C ASP A 43 0.34 4.42 0.76
N LEU A 44 0.73 3.50 -0.13
CA LEU A 44 2.08 3.46 -0.73
C LEU A 44 2.33 4.62 -1.69
N ILE A 45 1.31 5.04 -2.46
CA ILE A 45 1.38 6.21 -3.35
C ILE A 45 1.62 7.48 -2.53
N VAL A 46 0.86 7.69 -1.45
CA VAL A 46 1.03 8.85 -0.56
C VAL A 46 2.41 8.84 0.11
N ALA A 47 2.88 7.66 0.54
CA ALA A 47 4.23 7.51 1.11
C ALA A 47 5.33 7.86 0.10
N PHE A 48 5.21 7.41 -1.15
CA PHE A 48 6.16 7.75 -2.20
C PHE A 48 6.19 9.25 -2.48
N GLN A 49 5.03 9.91 -2.54
CA GLN A 49 4.93 11.37 -2.69
C GLN A 49 5.59 12.12 -1.54
N TYR A 50 5.39 11.66 -0.30
CA TYR A 50 6.05 12.23 0.89
C TYR A 50 7.58 12.08 0.80
N LEU A 51 8.07 10.92 0.37
CA LEU A 51 9.51 10.62 0.33
C LEU A 51 10.26 11.26 -0.85
N LYS A 52 9.62 11.43 -2.01
CA LYS A 52 10.21 12.03 -3.22
C LYS A 52 10.08 13.57 -3.29
N ALA A 53 9.59 14.20 -2.22
CA ALA A 53 9.72 15.63 -1.95
C ALA A 53 9.05 16.57 -2.97
N THR A 54 7.84 16.26 -3.44
CA THR A 54 6.96 17.29 -4.04
C THR A 54 6.25 18.14 -2.98
N TYR A 55 6.16 17.66 -1.73
CA TYR A 55 5.71 18.44 -0.57
C TYR A 55 6.91 18.99 0.24
N LYS A 56 7.66 19.93 -0.35
CA LYS A 56 8.57 20.78 0.44
C LYS A 56 7.71 21.68 1.35
N LYS A 57 7.50 21.33 2.63
CA LYS A 57 7.51 22.27 3.79
C LYS A 57 6.83 21.82 5.10
N ALA A 58 6.17 20.68 5.22
CA ALA A 58 5.55 20.32 6.50
C ALA A 58 6.15 19.03 7.08
N GLU A 59 6.90 19.23 8.16
CA GLU A 59 7.18 18.24 9.21
C GLU A 59 8.23 17.17 8.90
N GLU A 60 9.44 17.42 9.40
CA GLU A 60 10.26 16.37 10.00
C GLU A 60 9.38 15.59 11.01
N GLY A 61 8.87 14.40 10.68
CA GLY A 61 8.13 13.64 11.70
C GLY A 61 7.38 12.37 11.32
N LEU A 62 7.03 12.12 10.05
CA LEU A 62 6.20 10.93 9.72
C LEU A 62 7.01 9.68 9.41
N PHE A 63 8.07 9.81 8.60
CA PHE A 63 8.96 8.68 8.29
C PHE A 63 10.41 9.11 8.36
N THR A 64 11.23 8.35 9.09
CA THR A 64 12.68 8.51 9.05
C THR A 64 13.23 7.56 7.99
N ARG A 65 13.89 8.13 6.97
CA ARG A 65 14.63 7.33 5.98
C ARG A 65 15.84 6.70 6.67
N ALA A 66 15.92 5.38 6.68
CA ALA A 66 17.14 4.69 7.03
C ALA A 66 17.99 4.51 5.78
N CYS A 67 18.95 5.41 5.54
CA CYS A 67 20.03 5.13 4.61
C CYS A 67 21.00 4.21 5.35
N GLY A 68 21.16 2.97 4.89
CA GLY A 68 22.15 2.05 5.40
C GLY A 68 22.67 1.21 4.26
N ASP A 69 23.99 1.13 4.11
CA ASP A 69 24.70 0.54 2.97
C ASP A 69 24.64 -1.01 2.95
N TRP A 70 23.54 -1.59 3.44
CA TRP A 70 23.39 -3.04 3.56
C TRP A 70 22.84 -3.63 2.26
N THR A 71 23.68 -4.44 1.61
CA THR A 71 23.53 -5.01 0.27
C THR A 71 22.39 -6.03 0.11
N LYS A 72 21.58 -6.28 1.16
CA LYS A 72 20.45 -7.23 1.12
C LYS A 72 19.15 -6.53 1.56
N GLY A 73 18.40 -6.00 0.58
CA GLY A 73 17.08 -5.37 0.76
C GLY A 73 16.78 -4.25 -0.24
N ASN A 74 15.58 -3.66 -0.18
CA ASN A 74 15.31 -2.40 -0.87
C ASN A 74 16.15 -1.28 -0.23
N GLY A 75 16.91 -0.51 -1.01
CA GLY A 75 17.84 0.51 -0.48
C GLY A 75 17.17 1.72 0.21
N PHE A 76 15.85 1.67 0.40
CA PHE A 76 15.00 2.77 0.86
C PHE A 76 14.12 2.30 2.02
N LYS A 77 14.71 1.81 3.11
CA LYS A 77 13.92 1.35 4.27
C LYS A 77 13.34 2.53 5.06
N LEU A 78 12.09 2.38 5.50
CA LEU A 78 11.46 3.32 6.43
C LEU A 78 11.60 2.78 7.85
N LYS A 79 12.03 3.66 8.76
CA LYS A 79 11.96 3.42 10.20
C LYS A 79 10.62 3.92 10.72
N GLU A 80 10.04 3.13 11.62
CA GLU A 80 8.84 3.51 12.34
C GLU A 80 9.15 4.72 13.25
N GLY A 81 8.43 5.83 13.05
CA GLY A 81 8.54 7.00 13.91
C GLY A 81 8.05 6.69 15.34
N ARG A 82 8.71 7.24 16.36
CA ARG A 82 8.24 7.11 17.75
C ARG A 82 7.08 8.08 17.98
N PHE A 83 5.85 7.61 17.80
CA PHE A 83 4.67 8.43 18.06
C PHE A 83 4.34 8.47 19.55
N ARG A 84 4.14 9.69 20.08
CA ARG A 84 3.82 9.98 21.49
C ARG A 84 2.38 9.59 21.87
N LEU A 85 1.47 9.54 20.89
CA LEU A 85 0.07 9.14 21.04
C LEU A 85 -0.17 7.78 20.36
N ASP A 86 -0.69 6.82 21.11
CA ASP A 86 -0.95 5.44 20.66
C ASP A 86 -1.92 5.34 19.48
N ILE A 87 -2.79 6.34 19.32
CA ILE A 87 -3.80 6.41 18.24
C ILE A 87 -3.12 6.55 16.87
N ARG A 88 -2.00 7.29 16.79
CA ARG A 88 -1.22 7.45 15.54
C ARG A 88 -0.33 6.24 15.24
N LYS A 89 -0.09 5.34 16.21
CA LYS A 89 0.63 4.08 15.97
C LYS A 89 -0.17 3.15 15.05
N ALA A 90 -1.50 3.21 15.05
CA ALA A 90 -2.31 2.11 14.52
C ALA A 90 -2.66 2.16 13.02
N PHE A 91 -2.61 3.31 12.35
CA PHE A 91 -3.31 3.43 11.06
C PHE A 91 -2.40 3.57 9.84
N PHE A 92 -1.75 4.70 9.62
CA PHE A 92 -1.07 4.94 8.35
C PHE A 92 0.40 4.49 8.37
N THR A 93 1.17 5.00 9.33
CA THR A 93 2.63 4.85 9.36
C THR A 93 3.07 3.39 9.53
N ARG A 94 2.43 2.62 10.43
CA ARG A 94 2.77 1.20 10.65
C ARG A 94 2.49 0.32 9.45
N ARG A 95 1.32 0.50 8.81
CA ARG A 95 0.96 -0.28 7.62
C ARG A 95 1.94 0.02 6.50
N VAL A 96 2.16 1.31 6.21
CA VAL A 96 3.11 1.76 5.19
C VAL A 96 4.49 1.18 5.45
N VAL A 97 5.07 1.30 6.65
CA VAL A 97 6.41 0.76 6.95
C VAL A 97 6.50 -0.75 6.70
N ARG A 98 5.49 -1.53 7.13
CA ARG A 98 5.48 -2.99 6.97
C ARG A 98 5.50 -3.42 5.50
N TYR A 99 4.66 -2.78 4.67
CA TYR A 99 4.58 -3.13 3.25
C TYR A 99 5.72 -2.51 2.46
N TRP A 100 6.07 -1.24 2.71
CA TRP A 100 7.16 -0.55 2.06
C TRP A 100 8.48 -1.30 2.17
N ASN A 101 8.82 -1.84 3.35
CA ASN A 101 10.05 -2.61 3.55
C ASN A 101 10.03 -3.99 2.85
N ARG A 102 8.87 -4.44 2.34
CA ARG A 102 8.70 -5.67 1.54
C ARG A 102 8.64 -5.41 0.04
N VAL A 103 8.38 -4.18 -0.38
CA VAL A 103 8.32 -3.80 -1.79
C VAL A 103 9.71 -3.88 -2.43
N TYR A 104 9.81 -4.33 -3.67
CA TYR A 104 11.09 -4.48 -4.37
C TYR A 104 11.82 -3.14 -4.56
N ARG A 105 13.15 -3.22 -4.66
CA ARG A 105 14.00 -2.03 -4.88
C ARG A 105 13.63 -1.32 -6.18
N GLU A 106 13.35 -2.05 -7.26
CA GLU A 106 13.04 -1.42 -8.55
C GLU A 106 11.76 -0.60 -8.48
N VAL A 107 10.78 -1.02 -7.67
CA VAL A 107 9.54 -0.26 -7.48
C VAL A 107 9.84 1.03 -6.70
N VAL A 108 10.57 0.93 -5.58
CA VAL A 108 10.85 2.09 -4.73
C VAL A 108 11.80 3.10 -5.38
N ASP A 109 12.71 2.64 -6.23
CA ASP A 109 13.69 3.46 -6.96
C ASP A 109 13.09 4.14 -8.21
N ALA A 110 11.77 4.22 -8.33
CA ALA A 110 11.11 4.97 -9.39
C ALA A 110 11.51 6.46 -9.34
N SER A 111 11.74 7.04 -10.52
CA SER A 111 12.11 8.45 -10.70
C SER A 111 10.91 9.39 -10.67
N SER A 112 9.70 8.91 -10.98
CA SER A 112 8.45 9.66 -10.98
C SER A 112 7.29 8.90 -10.34
N LEU A 113 6.20 9.60 -10.04
CA LEU A 113 4.99 9.02 -9.48
C LEU A 113 4.32 8.05 -10.45
N GLU A 114 4.30 8.38 -11.72
CA GLU A 114 3.73 7.57 -12.80
C GLU A 114 4.52 6.27 -12.96
N ALA A 115 5.86 6.35 -12.94
CA ALA A 115 6.72 5.17 -12.97
C ALA A 115 6.53 4.30 -11.72
N PHE A 116 6.32 4.92 -10.54
CA PHE A 116 6.03 4.20 -9.31
C PHE A 116 4.70 3.44 -9.40
N LYS A 117 3.62 4.10 -9.86
CA LYS A 117 2.29 3.47 -10.03
C LYS A 117 2.36 2.25 -10.96
N ALA A 118 2.99 2.41 -12.13
CA ALA A 118 3.12 1.31 -13.10
C ALA A 118 3.90 0.11 -12.54
N ARG A 119 5.00 0.37 -11.82
CA ARG A 119 5.79 -0.69 -11.16
C ARG A 119 5.06 -1.32 -9.97
N LEU A 120 4.30 -0.52 -9.23
CA LEU A 120 3.50 -0.98 -8.09
C LEU A 120 2.36 -1.89 -8.53
N ASP A 121 1.68 -1.57 -9.63
CA ASP A 121 0.61 -2.38 -10.19
C ASP A 121 1.13 -3.76 -10.61
N GLY A 122 2.31 -3.80 -11.26
CA GLY A 122 3.00 -5.05 -11.58
C GLY A 122 3.35 -5.86 -10.32
N ALA A 123 3.85 -5.22 -9.27
CA ALA A 123 4.27 -5.90 -8.03
C ALA A 123 3.10 -6.39 -7.17
N LEU A 124 1.99 -5.64 -7.15
CA LEU A 124 0.78 -5.99 -6.41
C LEU A 124 -0.12 -6.95 -7.18
N SER A 125 0.11 -7.20 -8.47
CA SER A 125 -0.67 -8.15 -9.27
C SER A 125 -0.72 -9.57 -8.66
N ASN A 126 0.37 -9.98 -7.99
CA ASN A 126 0.52 -11.28 -7.33
C ASN A 126 -0.05 -11.36 -5.90
N VAL A 127 -0.43 -10.22 -5.31
CA VAL A 127 -1.07 -10.17 -3.99
C VAL A 127 -2.57 -10.19 -4.23
N VAL A 128 -3.14 -11.39 -4.19
CA VAL A 128 -4.58 -11.66 -4.13
C VAL A 128 -4.99 -11.79 -2.67
#